data_AF-A0A087LM34-F1
#
_entry.id   AF-A0A087LM34-F1
#
_cell.length_a   1.000
_cell.length_b   1.000
_cell.length_c   1.000
_cell.angle_alpha   90.00
_cell.angle_beta   90.00
_cell.angle_gamma   90.00
#
_symmetry.space_group_name_H-M   'P 1'
#
loop_
_entity.id
_entity.type
_entity.pdbx_description
1 polymer ?
#
loop_
_entity_poly.entity_id
_entity_poly.type
_entity_poly.pdbx_seq_one_letter_code
_entity_poly.pdbx_strand_id
1 'polypeptide(L)'
;TGSQVITKYRARTHEGMLLYWGPDFMDPDSNAKAFAFNENNADDNYQSTTTWRNGWAVPAELNEETKAARAEADPAKRNEMYIDLQKKVQANSPIVIMFQAATQVAMDKKVDGYVNGATSDFVFYRLVKKN
;
A
#
# COMPACT_ATOMS: atom_id res chain seq x y z
N THR A 1 9.32 21.10 6.46
CA THR A 1 10.06 19.96 5.86
C THR A 1 9.15 18.74 5.80
N GLY A 2 9.45 17.74 4.94
CA GLY A 2 8.68 16.48 4.91
C GLY A 2 8.65 15.73 6.26
N SER A 3 9.66 15.92 7.11
CA SER A 3 9.66 15.39 8.48
C SER A 3 8.52 15.93 9.35
N GLN A 4 8.08 17.17 9.15
CA GLN A 4 6.93 17.73 9.89
C GLN A 4 5.60 17.11 9.43
N VAL A 5 5.50 16.74 8.15
CA VAL A 5 4.29 16.15 7.54
C VAL A 5 4.08 14.72 8.05
N ILE A 6 5.13 13.89 8.00
CA ILE A 6 5.05 12.51 8.50
C ILE A 6 4.84 12.47 10.02
N THR A 7 5.42 13.40 10.79
CA THR A 7 5.14 13.48 12.23
C THR A 7 3.66 13.77 12.51
N LYS A 8 3.04 14.72 11.80
CA LYS A 8 1.60 14.99 11.93
C LYS A 8 0.75 13.78 11.54
N TYR A 9 1.09 13.12 10.44
CA TYR A 9 0.43 11.89 9.97
C TYR A 9 0.47 10.78 11.02
N ARG A 10 1.66 10.55 11.60
CA ARG A 10 1.85 9.52 12.63
C ARG A 10 1.13 9.86 13.93
N ALA A 11 0.99 11.14 14.23
CA ALA A 11 0.28 11.65 15.41
C ALA A 11 -1.24 11.78 15.21
N ARG A 12 -1.78 11.48 14.01
CA ARG A 12 -3.23 11.63 13.69
C ARG A 12 -3.78 13.03 13.93
N THR A 13 -2.95 14.06 13.72
CA THR A 13 -3.31 15.47 13.93
C THR A 13 -3.57 16.23 12.62
N HIS A 14 -3.80 15.50 11.53
CA HIS A 14 -4.10 16.07 10.22
C HIS A 14 -5.60 16.01 9.92
N GLU A 15 -6.08 17.00 9.16
CA GLU A 15 -7.43 16.97 8.58
C GLU A 15 -7.44 16.23 7.23
N GLY A 16 -6.32 16.24 6.53
CA GLY A 16 -6.12 15.57 5.25
C GLY A 16 -4.64 15.43 4.93
N MET A 17 -4.29 14.47 4.08
CA MET A 17 -2.91 14.19 3.72
C MET A 17 -2.81 13.67 2.28
N LEU A 18 -1.86 14.20 1.52
CA LEU A 18 -1.43 13.64 0.25
C LEU A 18 -0.13 12.89 0.45
N LEU A 19 -0.17 11.55 0.34
CA LEU A 19 1.01 10.69 0.51
C LEU A 19 1.23 9.80 -0.71
N TYR A 20 2.50 9.47 -0.91
CA TYR A 20 2.91 8.34 -1.73
C TYR A 20 2.84 7.05 -0.90
N TRP A 21 2.40 5.96 -1.53
CA TRP A 21 2.38 4.63 -0.96
C TRP A 21 3.01 3.63 -1.93
N GLY A 22 3.76 2.66 -1.38
CA GLY A 22 4.22 1.48 -2.10
C GLY A 22 3.97 0.24 -1.23
N PRO A 23 3.60 -0.91 -1.82
CA PRO A 23 3.43 -2.15 -1.07
C PRO A 23 4.79 -2.62 -0.51
N ASP A 24 4.77 -3.17 0.69
CA ASP A 24 5.96 -3.73 1.36
C ASP A 24 6.46 -5.02 0.68
N PHE A 25 5.55 -5.77 0.05
CA PHE A 25 5.85 -7.02 -0.65
C PHE A 25 4.88 -7.26 -1.81
N MET A 26 5.25 -8.16 -2.73
CA MET A 26 4.51 -8.44 -3.97
C MET A 26 3.30 -9.37 -3.74
N ASP A 27 2.41 -8.99 -2.83
CA ASP A 27 1.14 -9.67 -2.57
C ASP A 27 0.04 -8.63 -2.34
N PRO A 28 -1.18 -8.83 -2.88
CA PRO A 28 -2.32 -7.95 -2.61
C PRO A 28 -2.61 -7.73 -1.12
N ASP A 29 -2.30 -8.69 -0.23
CA ASP A 29 -2.48 -8.55 1.21
C ASP A 29 -1.66 -7.39 1.80
N SER A 30 -0.51 -7.05 1.20
CA SER A 30 0.31 -5.91 1.63
C SER A 30 -0.50 -4.62 1.61
N ASN A 31 -1.30 -4.41 0.56
CA ASN A 31 -2.20 -3.26 0.44
C ASN A 31 -3.50 -3.48 1.22
N ALA A 32 -4.09 -4.68 1.20
CA ALA A 32 -5.33 -4.94 1.94
C ALA A 32 -5.18 -4.67 3.44
N LYS A 33 -4.08 -5.12 4.05
CA LYS A 33 -3.75 -4.81 5.45
C LYS A 33 -3.62 -3.31 5.71
N ALA A 34 -3.04 -2.56 4.78
CA ALA A 34 -2.82 -1.13 4.95
C ALA A 34 -4.10 -0.30 4.77
N PHE A 35 -4.95 -0.67 3.81
CA PHE A 35 -6.06 0.14 3.31
C PHE A 35 -7.45 -0.42 3.59
N ALA A 36 -7.59 -1.63 4.14
CA ALA A 36 -8.89 -2.28 4.34
C ALA A 36 -9.06 -2.88 5.75
N PHE A 37 -8.08 -2.72 6.63
CA PHE A 37 -8.04 -3.41 7.93
C PHE A 37 -7.69 -2.47 9.08
N ASN A 38 -8.50 -2.48 10.14
CA ASN A 38 -8.30 -1.79 11.43
C ASN A 38 -9.31 -2.31 12.46
N GLU A 39 -8.94 -3.28 13.29
CA GLU A 39 -9.86 -3.87 14.27
C GLU A 39 -10.14 -2.98 15.48
N ASN A 40 -9.22 -2.05 15.78
CA ASN A 40 -9.35 -1.16 16.92
C ASN A 40 -8.71 0.18 16.60
N ASN A 41 -9.60 1.16 16.32
CA ASN A 41 -9.26 2.52 15.91
C ASN A 41 -9.00 3.49 17.08
N ALA A 42 -9.02 3.01 18.32
CA ALA A 42 -8.76 3.84 19.50
C ALA A 42 -7.34 4.45 19.44
N ASP A 43 -7.22 5.67 19.97
CA ASP A 43 -5.96 6.45 19.92
C ASP A 43 -4.84 5.82 20.77
N ASP A 44 -5.21 5.04 21.80
CA ASP A 44 -4.30 4.31 22.68
C ASP A 44 -3.85 2.94 22.12
N ASN A 45 -4.47 2.47 21.02
CA ASN A 45 -4.13 1.22 20.37
C ASN A 45 -3.38 1.46 19.05
N TYR A 46 -2.11 1.85 19.16
CA TYR A 46 -1.28 2.18 18.00
C TYR A 46 -1.24 1.06 16.95
N GLN A 47 -1.56 1.43 15.69
CA GLN A 47 -1.30 0.59 14.52
C GLN A 47 -0.54 1.40 13.45
N SER A 48 0.34 0.74 12.72
CA SER A 48 1.13 1.38 11.67
C SER A 48 0.38 1.54 10.34
N THR A 49 -0.86 1.04 10.24
CA THR A 49 -1.68 0.98 9.02
C THR A 49 -2.22 2.34 8.58
N THR A 50 -2.49 2.48 7.28
CA THR A 50 -3.05 3.72 6.71
C THR A 50 -4.45 3.98 7.24
N THR A 51 -5.27 2.94 7.39
CA THR A 51 -6.60 3.00 8.01
C THR A 51 -6.59 3.64 9.40
N TRP A 52 -5.74 3.16 10.32
CA TRP A 52 -5.63 3.70 11.69
C TRP A 52 -5.04 5.11 11.70
N ARG A 53 -3.99 5.36 10.91
CA ARG A 53 -3.37 6.69 10.83
C ARG A 53 -4.31 7.75 10.29
N ASN A 54 -5.28 7.39 9.45
CA ASN A 54 -6.31 8.32 8.97
C ASN A 54 -7.59 8.28 9.80
N GLY A 55 -7.56 7.61 10.96
CA GLY A 55 -8.70 7.53 11.87
C GLY A 55 -9.92 6.83 11.29
N TRP A 56 -9.76 6.03 10.23
CA TRP A 56 -10.87 5.31 9.63
C TRP A 56 -11.19 4.06 10.45
N ALA A 57 -12.37 4.10 11.09
CA ALA A 57 -12.97 2.94 11.73
C ALA A 57 -13.52 2.00 10.64
N VAL A 58 -12.66 1.07 10.21
CA VAL A 58 -12.98 0.08 9.18
C VAL A 58 -14.19 -0.76 9.63
N PRO A 59 -15.24 -0.91 8.80
CA PRO A 59 -16.35 -1.81 9.07
C PRO A 59 -15.89 -3.24 9.42
N ALA A 60 -16.57 -3.88 10.37
CA ALA A 60 -16.19 -5.22 10.83
C ALA A 60 -16.16 -6.24 9.67
N GLU A 61 -17.09 -6.11 8.71
CA GLU A 61 -17.13 -6.94 7.51
C GLU A 61 -15.85 -6.87 6.67
N LEU A 62 -15.26 -5.67 6.48
CA LEU A 62 -14.03 -5.53 5.70
C LEU A 62 -12.83 -6.10 6.43
N ASN A 63 -12.82 -6.03 7.78
CA ASN A 63 -11.81 -6.68 8.59
C ASN A 63 -11.87 -8.21 8.42
N GLU A 64 -13.06 -8.80 8.47
CA GLU A 64 -13.25 -10.25 8.29
C GLU A 64 -12.96 -10.70 6.86
N GLU A 65 -13.38 -9.94 5.85
CA GLU A 65 -13.07 -10.20 4.44
C GLU A 65 -11.56 -10.15 4.17
N THR A 66 -10.85 -9.19 4.77
CA THR A 66 -9.38 -9.10 4.66
C THR A 66 -8.71 -10.34 5.27
N LYS A 67 -9.15 -10.78 6.45
CA LYS A 67 -8.63 -12.01 7.07
C LYS A 67 -8.93 -13.24 6.22
N ALA A 68 -10.14 -13.34 5.68
CA ALA A 68 -10.55 -14.45 4.83
C ALA A 68 -9.72 -14.50 3.54
N ALA A 69 -9.49 -13.35 2.89
CA ALA A 69 -8.69 -13.26 1.68
C ALA A 69 -7.21 -13.62 1.93
N ARG A 70 -6.66 -13.24 3.09
CA ARG A 70 -5.32 -13.66 3.51
C ARG A 70 -5.21 -15.18 3.71
N ALA A 71 -6.25 -15.81 4.25
CA ALA A 71 -6.27 -17.23 4.55
C ALA A 71 -6.66 -18.13 3.35
N GLU A 72 -7.15 -17.54 2.24
CA GLU A 72 -7.57 -18.29 1.06
C GLU A 72 -6.37 -18.84 0.29
N ALA A 73 -6.37 -20.17 0.08
CA ALA A 73 -5.28 -20.89 -0.58
C ALA A 73 -5.44 -20.94 -2.10
N ASP A 74 -6.68 -20.91 -2.61
CA ASP A 74 -6.94 -20.87 -4.05
C ASP A 74 -6.59 -19.49 -4.63
N PRO A 75 -5.62 -19.38 -5.56
CA PRO A 75 -5.20 -18.08 -6.07
C PRO A 75 -6.28 -17.33 -6.87
N ALA A 76 -7.15 -18.05 -7.60
CA ALA A 76 -8.19 -17.44 -8.42
C ALA A 76 -9.29 -16.87 -7.52
N LYS A 77 -9.73 -17.65 -6.54
CA LYS A 77 -10.71 -17.21 -5.54
C LYS A 77 -10.16 -16.06 -4.69
N ARG A 78 -8.90 -16.16 -4.22
CA ARG A 78 -8.23 -15.09 -3.47
C ARG A 78 -8.15 -13.79 -4.28
N ASN A 79 -7.88 -13.88 -5.58
CA ASN A 79 -7.87 -12.71 -6.46
C ASN A 79 -9.26 -12.04 -6.56
N GLU A 80 -10.32 -12.82 -6.73
CA GLU A 80 -11.70 -12.31 -6.74
C GLU A 80 -12.06 -11.62 -5.42
N MET A 81 -11.69 -12.23 -4.28
CA MET A 81 -11.91 -11.63 -2.95
C MET A 81 -11.21 -10.28 -2.81
N TYR A 82 -9.96 -10.15 -3.26
CA TYR A 82 -9.26 -8.86 -3.20
C TYR A 82 -9.85 -7.82 -4.16
N ILE A 83 -10.36 -8.21 -5.33
CA ILE A 83 -11.04 -7.29 -6.24
C ILE A 83 -12.32 -6.74 -5.59
N ASP A 84 -13.11 -7.61 -4.95
CA ASP A 84 -14.31 -7.21 -4.24
C ASP A 84 -14.00 -6.26 -3.07
N LEU A 85 -13.01 -6.63 -2.24
CA LEU A 85 -12.54 -5.80 -1.13
C LEU A 85 -12.09 -4.41 -1.62
N GLN A 86 -11.33 -4.33 -2.71
CA GLN A 86 -10.90 -3.05 -3.30
C GLN A 86 -12.07 -2.18 -3.71
N LYS A 87 -13.12 -2.74 -4.33
CA LYS A 87 -14.31 -1.99 -4.73
C LYS A 87 -15.05 -1.43 -3.51
N LYS A 88 -15.20 -2.24 -2.46
CA LYS A 88 -15.84 -1.81 -1.21
C LYS A 88 -15.07 -0.71 -0.50
N VAL A 89 -13.74 -0.81 -0.45
CA VAL A 89 -12.88 0.26 0.11
C VAL A 89 -12.99 1.54 -0.72
N GLN A 90 -12.95 1.46 -2.05
CA GLN A 90 -13.09 2.63 -2.91
C GLN A 90 -14.44 3.34 -2.73
N ALA A 91 -15.51 2.58 -2.50
CA ALA A 91 -16.84 3.14 -2.32
C ALA A 91 -17.08 3.77 -0.93
N ASN A 92 -16.44 3.22 0.12
CA ASN A 92 -16.83 3.51 1.50
C ASN A 92 -15.71 4.11 2.39
N SER A 93 -14.45 4.08 1.95
CA SER A 93 -13.34 4.61 2.74
C SER A 93 -13.14 6.12 2.50
N PRO A 94 -12.53 6.85 3.45
CA PRO A 94 -12.13 8.25 3.25
C PRO A 94 -10.85 8.38 2.40
N ILE A 95 -10.32 7.27 1.87
CA ILE A 95 -9.04 7.23 1.17
C ILE A 95 -9.29 7.29 -0.33
N VAL A 96 -8.74 8.31 -0.99
CA VAL A 96 -8.87 8.49 -2.43
C VAL A 96 -7.56 8.12 -3.13
N ILE A 97 -7.61 7.06 -3.95
CA ILE A 97 -6.49 6.69 -4.81
C ILE A 97 -6.60 7.45 -6.13
N MET A 98 -5.66 8.36 -6.40
CA MET A 98 -5.70 9.24 -7.58
C MET A 98 -4.83 8.76 -8.73
N PHE A 99 -3.61 8.31 -8.44
CA PHE A 99 -2.60 7.99 -9.45
C PHE A 99 -1.77 6.78 -9.05
N GLN A 100 -1.33 6.03 -10.06
CA GLN A 100 -0.23 5.07 -9.92
C GLN A 100 1.04 5.74 -10.44
N ALA A 101 2.08 5.82 -9.60
CA ALA A 101 3.35 6.38 -10.02
C ALA A 101 3.98 5.51 -11.14
N ALA A 102 4.41 6.17 -12.21
CA ALA A 102 5.20 5.55 -13.27
C ALA A 102 6.67 5.92 -13.07
N THR A 103 7.52 4.91 -12.86
CA THR A 103 8.96 5.13 -12.71
C THR A 103 9.61 5.31 -14.07
N GLN A 104 10.32 6.43 -14.27
CA GLN A 104 11.16 6.68 -15.43
C GLN A 104 12.62 6.66 -14.99
N VAL A 105 13.44 5.83 -15.63
CA VAL A 105 14.88 5.75 -15.34
C VAL A 105 15.64 6.24 -16.56
N ALA A 106 16.34 7.36 -16.39
CA ALA A 106 17.29 7.84 -17.39
C ALA A 106 18.60 7.07 -17.25
N MET A 107 19.09 6.51 -18.37
CA MET A 107 20.31 5.72 -18.43
C MET A 107 21.25 6.30 -19.47
N ASP A 108 22.56 6.25 -19.19
CA ASP A 108 23.57 6.54 -20.21
C ASP A 108 23.51 5.48 -21.32
N LYS A 109 23.75 5.87 -22.57
CA LYS A 109 23.73 4.97 -23.74
C LYS A 109 24.72 3.81 -23.64
N LYS A 110 25.71 3.89 -22.76
CA LYS A 110 26.72 2.85 -22.51
C LYS A 110 26.32 1.84 -21.45
N VAL A 111 25.16 2.02 -20.80
CA VAL A 111 24.70 1.13 -19.74
C VAL A 111 23.61 0.20 -20.26
N ASP A 112 23.90 -1.10 -20.23
CA ASP A 112 22.98 -2.16 -20.64
C ASP A 112 22.65 -3.08 -19.46
N GLY A 113 21.50 -3.76 -19.54
CA GLY A 113 21.11 -4.81 -18.59
C GLY A 113 20.56 -4.32 -17.25
N TYR A 114 20.41 -3.01 -17.04
CA TYR A 114 19.72 -2.48 -15.87
C TYR A 114 18.22 -2.81 -15.92
N VAL A 115 17.70 -3.40 -14.85
CA VAL A 115 16.27 -3.70 -14.68
C VAL A 115 15.77 -3.03 -13.41
N ASN A 116 14.86 -2.07 -13.56
CA ASN A 116 14.05 -1.51 -12.48
C ASN A 116 12.84 -2.43 -12.30
N GLY A 117 12.79 -3.17 -11.19
CA GLY A 117 11.68 -4.06 -10.90
C GLY A 117 10.41 -3.32 -10.48
N ALA A 118 9.37 -4.10 -10.13
CA ALA A 118 8.06 -3.54 -9.81
C ALA A 118 8.01 -2.72 -8.49
N THR A 119 9.02 -2.85 -7.61
CA THR A 119 9.21 -2.02 -6.41
C THR A 119 10.63 -1.45 -6.38
N SER A 120 10.85 -0.39 -5.60
CA SER A 120 12.16 0.24 -5.41
C SER A 120 13.25 -0.74 -4.96
N ASP A 121 12.84 -1.79 -4.26
CA ASP A 121 13.75 -2.74 -3.62
C ASP A 121 14.10 -3.92 -4.54
N PHE A 122 13.52 -3.94 -5.75
CA PHE A 122 13.70 -5.02 -6.73
C PHE A 122 14.53 -4.58 -7.93
N VAL A 123 15.74 -4.06 -7.70
CA VAL A 123 16.67 -3.63 -8.75
C VAL A 123 17.72 -4.70 -9.04
N PHE A 124 17.82 -5.16 -10.29
CA PHE A 124 18.81 -6.16 -10.68
C PHE A 124 20.11 -5.53 -11.18
N TYR A 125 21.09 -5.39 -10.29
CA TYR A 125 22.42 -4.92 -10.68
C TYR A 125 23.29 -5.99 -11.34
N ARG A 126 23.03 -7.28 -11.08
CA ARG A 126 23.86 -8.39 -11.59
C ARG A 126 23.96 -8.49 -13.11
N LEU A 127 23.00 -7.89 -13.82
CA LEU A 127 22.93 -7.91 -15.28
C LEU A 127 23.60 -6.67 -15.90
N VAL A 128 23.97 -5.68 -15.09
CA VAL A 128 24.45 -4.38 -15.56
C VAL A 128 25.85 -4.50 -16.15
N LYS A 129 26.01 -3.94 -17.35
CA LYS A 129 27.30 -3.80 -18.02
C LYS A 129 27.50 -2.34 -18.42
N LYS A 130 28.76 -1.91 -18.47
CA LYS A 130 29.18 -0.62 -18.98
C LYS A 130 30.15 -0.84 -20.13
N ASN A 131 29.79 -0.33 -21.32
CA ASN A 131 30.62 -0.43 -22.53
C ASN A 131 31.55 0.78 -22.68
#